data_AF-A0A3P7JXA7-F1
#
_entry.id   AF-A0A3P7JXA7-F1
#
_cell.length_a   1.000
_cell.length_b   1.000
_cell.length_c   1.000
_cell.angle_alpha   90.00
_cell.angle_beta   90.00
_cell.angle_gamma   90.00
#
_symmetry.space_group_name_H-M   'P 1'
#
loop_
_entity.id
_entity.type
_entity.pdbx_description
1 polymer ?
#
loop_
_entity_poly.entity_id
_entity_poly.type
_entity_poly.pdbx_seq_one_letter_code
_entity_poly.pdbx_strand_id
1 'polypeptide(L)'
;MELVQWACGVDPAFAREKFEDAVTAIGLRVDVGAMIWQSYLCFEEALLGEKDDPARIQSFYDRMLERHPDDENAWFDYGQWCETKLKIHSVTCRVYKRAVRHCPYSCALWQQTLLALERAGAAAEEIDEMWISARE
;
A
#
# COMPACT_ATOMS: atom_id res chain seq x y z
N MET A 1 11.92 22.91 18.00
CA MET A 1 11.79 21.67 17.23
C MET A 1 13.17 21.00 17.14
N GLU A 2 13.64 20.38 18.24
CA GLU A 2 14.94 19.67 18.25
C GLU A 2 15.11 18.73 19.47
N LEU A 3 14.03 18.34 20.15
CA LEU A 3 14.11 17.61 21.42
C LEU A 3 13.56 16.17 21.39
N VAL A 4 13.18 15.65 20.21
CA VAL A 4 12.62 14.29 20.08
C VAL A 4 13.60 13.30 19.44
N GLN A 5 14.74 13.78 18.95
CA GLN A 5 15.76 12.94 18.28
C GLN A 5 16.59 12.06 19.24
N TRP A 6 16.37 12.16 20.56
CA TRP A 6 17.21 11.51 21.57
C TRP A 6 16.46 10.55 22.52
N ALA A 7 15.19 10.24 22.28
CA ALA A 7 14.46 9.30 23.13
C ALA A 7 14.72 7.81 22.79
N CYS A 8 15.17 7.51 21.56
CA CYS A 8 15.55 6.16 21.14
C CYS A 8 16.81 6.28 20.28
N GLY A 9 18.00 6.06 20.85
CA GLY A 9 19.31 6.23 20.20
C GLY A 9 19.64 5.23 19.09
N VAL A 10 18.69 4.97 18.17
CA VAL A 10 18.88 4.14 16.98
C VAL A 10 18.89 5.06 15.77
N ASP A 11 20.02 5.08 15.06
CA ASP A 11 20.12 5.73 13.75
C ASP A 11 19.03 5.16 12.81
N PRO A 12 18.18 5.99 12.17
CA PRO A 12 17.19 5.52 11.20
C PRO A 12 17.78 4.63 10.10
N ALA A 13 19.06 4.83 9.73
CA ALA A 13 19.74 3.96 8.78
C ALA A 13 19.96 2.54 9.34
N PHE A 14 20.39 2.45 10.60
CA PHE A 14 20.57 1.16 11.28
C PHE A 14 19.25 0.41 11.46
N ALA A 15 18.17 1.12 11.82
CA ALA A 15 16.84 0.51 11.93
C ALA A 15 16.39 -0.08 10.59
N ARG A 16 16.56 0.65 9.48
CA ARG A 16 16.25 0.16 8.12
C ARG A 16 17.06 -1.08 7.75
N GLU A 17 18.37 -1.08 8.03
CA GLU A 17 19.23 -2.25 7.80
C GLU A 17 18.66 -3.49 8.49
N LYS A 18 18.25 -3.38 9.76
CA LYS A 18 17.70 -4.51 10.52
C LYS A 18 16.35 -4.98 10.00
N PHE A 19 15.49 -4.06 9.53
CA PHE A 19 14.24 -4.44 8.87
C PHE A 19 14.51 -5.15 7.52
N GLU A 20 15.46 -4.68 6.73
CA GLU A 20 15.83 -5.32 5.45
C GLU A 20 16.45 -6.71 5.67
N ASP A 21 17.28 -6.89 6.71
CA ASP A 21 17.78 -8.20 7.12
C ASP A 21 16.61 -9.15 7.48
N ALA A 22 15.64 -8.65 8.25
CA ALA A 22 14.47 -9.43 8.65
C ALA A 22 13.56 -9.79 7.47
N VAL A 23 13.30 -8.84 6.57
CA VAL A 23 12.53 -9.06 5.34
C VAL A 23 13.24 -10.10 4.45
N THR A 24 14.56 -10.05 4.35
CA THR A 24 15.35 -11.02 3.57
C THR A 24 15.31 -12.42 4.20
N ALA A 25 15.42 -12.51 5.53
CA ALA A 25 15.47 -13.79 6.23
C ALA A 25 14.10 -14.49 6.33
N ILE A 26 13.04 -13.73 6.61
CA ILE A 26 11.72 -14.29 6.98
C ILE A 26 10.53 -13.52 6.39
N GLY A 27 10.74 -12.50 5.55
CA GLY A 27 9.67 -11.68 4.98
C GLY A 27 8.74 -12.40 4.00
N LEU A 28 9.12 -13.58 3.49
CA LEU A 28 8.27 -14.43 2.64
C LEU A 28 7.48 -15.49 3.43
N ARG A 29 7.71 -15.60 4.74
CA ARG A 29 7.01 -16.59 5.56
C ARG A 29 5.57 -16.15 5.79
N VAL A 30 4.63 -17.05 5.57
CA VAL A 30 3.19 -16.77 5.72
C VAL A 30 2.79 -16.47 7.17
N ASP A 31 3.51 -17.01 8.16
CA ASP A 31 3.18 -16.87 9.58
C ASP A 31 3.65 -15.55 10.21
N VAL A 32 4.78 -15.01 9.77
CA VAL A 32 5.42 -13.83 10.39
C VAL A 32 5.77 -12.71 9.40
N GLY A 33 5.78 -12.99 8.10
CA GLY A 33 6.21 -12.03 7.08
C GLY A 33 5.36 -10.77 7.10
N ALA A 34 4.02 -10.92 7.11
CA ALA A 34 3.08 -9.79 7.18
C ALA A 34 3.36 -8.86 8.37
N MET A 35 3.68 -9.41 9.55
CA MET A 35 3.98 -8.61 10.74
C MET A 35 5.25 -7.77 10.57
N ILE A 36 6.27 -8.30 9.90
CA ILE A 36 7.55 -7.61 9.68
C ILE A 36 7.35 -6.47 8.69
N TRP A 37 6.67 -6.75 7.57
CA TRP A 37 6.34 -5.73 6.60
C TRP A 37 5.48 -4.62 7.21
N GLN A 38 4.46 -4.97 7.99
CA GLN A 38 3.63 -3.98 8.68
C GLN A 38 4.43 -3.14 9.67
N SER A 39 5.30 -3.77 10.46
CA SER A 39 6.16 -3.07 11.42
C SER A 39 7.13 -2.12 10.72
N TYR A 40 7.70 -2.54 9.59
CA TYR A 40 8.61 -1.70 8.81
C TYR A 40 7.85 -0.53 8.15
N LEU A 41 6.64 -0.77 7.64
CA LEU A 41 5.78 0.29 7.12
C LEU A 41 5.46 1.34 8.19
N CYS A 42 5.00 0.92 9.37
CA CYS A 42 4.71 1.83 10.48
C CYS A 42 5.96 2.62 10.91
N PHE A 43 7.15 2.02 10.85
CA PHE A 43 8.41 2.71 11.10
C PHE A 43 8.69 3.79 10.05
N GLU A 44 8.56 3.48 8.74
CA GLU A 44 8.78 4.48 7.69
C GLU A 44 7.72 5.60 7.75
N GLU A 45 6.45 5.29 8.03
CA GLU A 45 5.40 6.29 8.23
C GLU A 45 5.68 7.21 9.45
N ALA A 46 6.12 6.64 10.57
CA ALA A 46 6.46 7.40 11.77
C ALA A 46 7.71 8.28 11.56
N LEU A 47 8.69 7.81 10.79
CA LEU A 47 9.90 8.53 10.49
C LEU A 47 9.66 9.68 9.49
N LEU A 48 8.80 9.46 8.51
CA LEU A 48 8.45 10.47 7.51
C LEU A 48 7.67 11.64 8.14
N GLY A 49 6.81 11.39 9.13
CA GLY A 49 6.12 12.47 9.86
C GLY A 49 5.45 13.48 8.92
N GLU A 50 5.72 14.79 9.07
CA GLU A 50 5.27 15.84 8.14
C GLU A 50 6.12 15.98 6.87
N LYS A 51 7.26 15.28 6.78
CA LYS A 51 8.08 15.24 5.56
C LYS A 51 7.48 14.20 4.61
N ASP A 52 6.55 14.73 3.82
CA ASP A 52 5.73 14.05 2.83
C ASP A 52 6.56 13.54 1.63
N ASP A 53 7.32 12.44 1.82
CA ASP A 53 7.88 11.66 0.70
C ASP A 53 6.99 10.42 0.43
N PRO A 54 5.86 10.60 -0.26
CA PRO A 54 4.95 9.50 -0.57
C PRO A 54 5.58 8.47 -1.51
N ALA A 55 6.64 8.80 -2.25
CA ALA A 55 7.27 7.87 -3.16
C ALA A 55 7.92 6.71 -2.40
N ARG A 56 8.42 6.95 -1.18
CA ARG A 56 9.01 5.90 -0.37
C ARG A 56 7.98 4.87 0.11
N ILE A 57 6.81 5.33 0.55
CA ILE A 57 5.72 4.44 0.96
C ILE A 57 5.14 3.69 -0.25
N GLN A 58 4.99 4.36 -1.41
CA GLN A 58 4.58 3.68 -2.65
C GLN A 58 5.54 2.56 -3.02
N SER A 59 6.85 2.85 -3.03
CA SER A 59 7.87 1.84 -3.33
C SER A 59 7.86 0.68 -2.33
N PHE A 60 7.49 0.94 -1.08
CA PHE A 60 7.33 -0.11 -0.07
C PHE A 60 6.17 -1.06 -0.40
N TYR A 61 4.98 -0.51 -0.68
CA TYR A 61 3.83 -1.31 -1.10
C TYR A 61 4.10 -2.07 -2.40
N ASP A 62 4.74 -1.43 -3.39
CA ASP A 62 5.11 -2.11 -4.64
C ASP A 62 6.01 -3.32 -4.37
N ARG A 63 7.03 -3.19 -3.51
CA ARG A 63 7.93 -4.30 -3.14
C ARG A 63 7.23 -5.44 -2.39
N MET A 64 6.24 -5.10 -1.56
CA MET A 64 5.42 -6.08 -0.84
C MET A 64 4.54 -6.86 -1.84
N LEU A 65 3.85 -6.13 -2.73
CA LEU A 65 2.92 -6.69 -3.71
C LEU A 65 3.61 -7.43 -4.87
N GLU A 66 4.89 -7.12 -5.15
CA GLU A 66 5.73 -7.94 -6.03
C GLU A 66 5.99 -9.35 -5.48
N ARG A 67 6.03 -9.50 -4.15
CA ARG A 67 6.24 -10.79 -3.47
C ARG A 67 4.93 -11.51 -3.18
N HIS A 68 3.89 -10.76 -2.83
CA HIS A 68 2.56 -11.25 -2.46
C HIS A 68 1.48 -10.55 -3.28
N PRO A 69 1.38 -10.83 -4.59
CA PRO A 69 0.41 -10.17 -5.46
C PRO A 69 -1.05 -10.56 -5.13
N ASP A 70 -1.25 -11.72 -4.51
CA ASP A 70 -2.53 -12.31 -4.12
C ASP A 70 -3.04 -11.85 -2.74
N ASP A 71 -2.26 -11.04 -2.01
CA ASP A 71 -2.67 -10.50 -0.72
C ASP A 71 -3.71 -9.38 -0.90
N GLU A 72 -4.97 -9.74 -0.71
CA GLU A 72 -6.11 -8.82 -0.75
C GLU A 72 -5.95 -7.67 0.26
N ASN A 73 -5.47 -7.94 1.48
CA ASN A 73 -5.36 -6.93 2.52
C ASN A 73 -4.29 -5.90 2.17
N ALA A 74 -3.15 -6.34 1.63
CA ALA A 74 -2.10 -5.44 1.18
C ALA A 74 -2.58 -4.46 0.09
N TRP A 75 -3.41 -4.93 -0.85
CA TRP A 75 -4.02 -4.05 -1.86
C TRP A 75 -5.01 -3.05 -1.26
N PHE A 76 -5.80 -3.49 -0.27
CA PHE A 76 -6.71 -2.62 0.48
C PHE A 76 -5.98 -1.52 1.21
N ASP A 77 -4.96 -1.88 1.99
CA ASP A 77 -4.15 -0.94 2.76
C ASP A 77 -3.46 0.07 1.85
N TYR A 78 -2.91 -0.39 0.71
CA TYR A 78 -2.28 0.49 -0.26
C TYR A 78 -3.29 1.48 -0.90
N GLY A 79 -4.47 0.99 -1.28
CA GLY A 79 -5.55 1.81 -1.83
C GLY A 79 -6.05 2.84 -0.83
N GLN A 80 -6.30 2.43 0.42
CA GLN A 80 -6.75 3.31 1.50
C GLN A 80 -5.70 4.36 1.86
N TRP A 81 -4.42 3.98 1.89
CA TRP A 81 -3.31 4.91 2.07
C TRP A 81 -3.29 5.95 0.93
N CYS A 82 -3.47 5.52 -0.32
CA CYS A 82 -3.56 6.43 -1.47
C CYS A 82 -4.75 7.41 -1.36
N GLU A 83 -5.92 6.95 -0.89
CA GLU A 83 -7.10 7.82 -0.70
C GLU A 83 -6.93 8.82 0.44
N THR A 84 -6.35 8.40 1.57
CA THR A 84 -6.31 9.19 2.79
C THR A 84 -5.10 10.13 2.85
N LYS A 85 -3.92 9.64 2.47
CA LYS A 85 -2.64 10.37 2.55
C LYS A 85 -2.33 11.09 1.26
N LEU A 86 -2.28 10.36 0.14
CA LEU A 86 -1.87 10.92 -1.16
C LEU A 86 -2.95 11.85 -1.75
N LYS A 87 -4.23 11.45 -1.66
CA LYS A 87 -5.40 12.17 -2.20
C LYS A 87 -5.33 12.47 -3.70
N ILE A 88 -4.52 11.70 -4.44
CA ILE A 88 -4.42 11.79 -5.90
C ILE A 88 -5.27 10.68 -6.52
N HIS A 89 -6.49 11.03 -6.93
CA HIS A 89 -7.47 10.10 -7.51
C HIS A 89 -6.92 9.25 -8.66
N SER A 90 -6.06 9.82 -9.52
CA SER A 90 -5.48 9.08 -10.65
C SER A 90 -4.48 7.99 -10.23
N VAL A 91 -3.83 8.14 -9.09
CA VAL A 91 -2.94 7.10 -8.52
C VAL A 91 -3.79 6.02 -7.88
N THR A 92 -4.76 6.41 -7.04
CA THR A 92 -5.72 5.49 -6.41
C THR A 92 -6.41 4.58 -7.43
N CYS A 93 -6.94 5.15 -8.52
CA CYS A 93 -7.59 4.37 -9.57
C CYS A 93 -6.62 3.38 -10.24
N ARG A 94 -5.35 3.77 -10.44
CA ARG A 94 -4.33 2.87 -11.00
C ARG A 94 -4.01 1.70 -10.07
N VAL A 95 -3.89 1.97 -8.78
CA VAL A 95 -3.63 0.94 -7.75
C VAL A 95 -4.79 -0.05 -7.70
N TYR A 96 -6.04 0.43 -7.59
CA TYR A 96 -7.20 -0.45 -7.53
C TYR A 96 -7.42 -1.25 -8.81
N LYS A 97 -7.21 -0.66 -9.99
CA LYS A 97 -7.23 -1.39 -11.27
C LYS A 97 -6.17 -2.50 -11.33
N ARG A 98 -5.02 -2.31 -10.70
CA ARG A 98 -3.99 -3.36 -10.59
C ARG A 98 -4.43 -4.43 -9.59
N ALA A 99 -5.01 -4.03 -8.46
CA ALA A 99 -5.52 -4.95 -7.44
C ALA A 99 -6.52 -5.96 -7.99
N VAL A 100 -7.54 -5.52 -8.74
CA VAL A 100 -8.56 -6.42 -9.31
C VAL A 100 -8.01 -7.38 -10.38
N ARG A 101 -6.88 -7.05 -11.03
CA ARG A 101 -6.21 -7.95 -11.97
C ARG A 101 -5.47 -9.08 -11.27
N HIS A 102 -4.94 -8.83 -10.07
CA HIS A 102 -4.24 -9.84 -9.29
C HIS A 102 -5.20 -10.65 -8.42
N CYS A 103 -6.23 -10.00 -7.87
CA CYS A 103 -7.22 -10.60 -6.97
C CYS A 103 -8.65 -10.46 -7.53
N PRO A 104 -8.98 -11.11 -8.66
CA PRO A 104 -10.30 -10.99 -9.28
C PRO A 104 -11.44 -11.57 -8.42
N TYR A 105 -11.12 -12.46 -7.48
CA TYR A 105 -12.08 -13.09 -6.57
C TYR A 105 -12.58 -12.15 -5.45
N SER A 106 -11.89 -11.03 -5.19
CA SER A 106 -12.29 -10.11 -4.13
C SER A 106 -13.36 -9.14 -4.63
N CYS A 107 -14.62 -9.43 -4.29
CA CYS A 107 -15.72 -8.49 -4.51
C CYS A 107 -15.48 -7.13 -3.83
N ALA A 108 -14.76 -7.14 -2.72
CA ALA A 108 -14.49 -5.94 -1.95
C ALA A 108 -13.51 -5.01 -2.71
N LEU A 109 -12.47 -5.54 -3.34
CA LEU A 109 -11.55 -4.76 -4.19
C LEU A 109 -12.26 -4.20 -5.44
N TRP A 110 -13.17 -4.98 -6.05
CA TRP A 110 -14.01 -4.48 -7.13
C TRP A 110 -14.87 -3.30 -6.70
N GLN A 111 -15.52 -3.40 -5.54
CA GLN A 111 -16.32 -2.32 -4.97
C GLN A 111 -15.47 -1.05 -4.74
N GLN A 112 -14.28 -1.19 -4.14
CA GLN A 112 -13.39 -0.03 -3.93
C GLN A 112 -12.91 0.58 -5.25
N THR A 113 -12.62 -0.25 -6.26
CA THR A 113 -12.20 0.22 -7.58
C THR A 113 -13.26 1.11 -8.22
N LEU A 114 -14.52 0.67 -8.20
CA LEU A 114 -15.64 1.41 -8.76
C LEU A 114 -15.90 2.71 -8.00
N LEU A 115 -15.90 2.67 -6.66
CA LEU A 115 -16.04 3.87 -5.83
C LEU A 115 -14.90 4.87 -6.07
N ALA A 116 -13.66 4.39 -6.23
CA ALA A 116 -12.52 5.24 -6.54
C ALA A 116 -12.65 5.91 -7.92
N LEU A 117 -13.16 5.19 -8.92
CA LEU A 117 -13.45 5.73 -10.26
C LEU A 117 -14.54 6.79 -10.23
N GLU A 118 -15.62 6.55 -9.49
CA GLU A 118 -16.69 7.54 -9.27
C GLU A 118 -16.15 8.81 -8.60
N ARG A 119 -15.34 8.67 -7.54
CA ARG A 119 -14.68 9.79 -6.86
C ARG A 119 -13.72 10.56 -7.77
N ALA A 120 -13.04 9.86 -8.68
CA ALA A 120 -12.16 10.47 -9.67
C ALA A 120 -12.91 11.21 -10.80
N GLY A 121 -14.24 11.06 -10.89
CA GLY A 121 -15.02 11.60 -11.99
C GLY A 121 -14.72 10.92 -13.33
N ALA A 122 -14.39 9.62 -13.31
CA ALA A 122 -14.14 8.84 -14.52
C ALA A 122 -15.39 8.79 -15.42
N ALA A 123 -15.19 8.52 -16.71
CA ALA A 123 -16.30 8.42 -17.66
C ALA A 123 -17.22 7.26 -17.28
N ALA A 124 -18.54 7.45 -17.42
CA ALA A 124 -19.52 6.41 -17.11
C ALA A 124 -19.26 5.12 -17.91
N GLU A 125 -18.83 5.25 -19.17
CA GLU A 125 -18.44 4.13 -20.03
C GLU A 125 -17.36 3.25 -19.41
N GLU A 126 -16.34 3.86 -18.78
CA GLU A 126 -15.24 3.14 -18.14
C GLU A 126 -15.69 2.40 -16.87
N ILE A 127 -16.65 2.98 -16.13
CA ILE A 127 -17.25 2.36 -14.95
C ILE A 127 -18.12 1.18 -15.37
N ASP A 128 -18.91 1.34 -16.43
CA ASP A 128 -19.77 0.29 -16.98
C ASP A 128 -18.96 -0.91 -17.50
N GLU A 129 -17.87 -0.68 -18.22
CA GLU A 129 -16.94 -1.74 -18.66
C GLU A 129 -16.34 -2.52 -17.47
N MET A 130 -15.94 -1.81 -16.43
CA MET A 130 -15.40 -2.41 -15.21
C MET A 130 -16.47 -3.22 -14.46
N TRP A 131 -17.72 -2.74 -14.46
CA TRP A 131 -18.85 -3.45 -13.86
C TRP A 131 -19.18 -4.75 -14.59
N ILE A 132 -19.09 -4.77 -15.93
CA ILE A 132 -19.25 -6.00 -16.72
C ILE A 132 -18.16 -7.00 -16.35
N SER A 133 -16.91 -6.54 -16.29
CA SER A 133 -15.75 -7.37 -15.93
C SER A 133 -15.82 -7.95 -14.51
N ALA A 134 -16.46 -7.23 -13.57
CA ALA A 134 -16.63 -7.69 -12.19
C ALA A 134 -17.69 -8.79 -12.02
N ARG A 135 -18.57 -8.99 -13.02
CA ARG A 135 -19.70 -9.92 -12.98
C ARG A 135 -19.41 -11.28 -13.63
N GLU A 136 -18.37 -11.35 -14.44
CA GLU A 136 -17.90 -12.59 -15.10
C GLU A 136 -17.03 -13.43 -14.16
#